data_AF-A0A524N303-F1
#
_entry.id   AF-A0A524N303-F1
#
_cell.length_a   1.000
_cell.length_b   1.000
_cell.length_c   1.000
_cell.angle_alpha   90.00
_cell.angle_beta   90.00
_cell.angle_gamma   90.00
#
_symmetry.space_group_name_H-M   'P 1'
#
loop_
_entity.id
_entity.type
_entity.pdbx_description
1 polymer ?
#
loop_
_entity_poly.entity_id
_entity_poly.type
_entity_poly.pdbx_seq_one_letter_code
_entity_poly.pdbx_strand_id
1 'polypeptide(L)'
;MSQPLIEAKETVEKIAKHIEQDALMAQLKNVNRLVEQNQNKIWLRTKSGKPIAEKLQTTAAETLEKLGSGSEEIASLITELEDIAKEIDEESARRSMIVT
;
A
#
# COMPACT_ATOMS: atom_id res chain seq x y z
N MET A 1 0.16 -14.17 7.52
CA MET A 1 -0.16 -13.00 6.68
C MET A 1 1.14 -12.35 6.25
N SER A 2 1.15 -11.43 5.27
CA SER A 2 2.36 -10.69 4.89
C SER A 2 2.62 -9.59 5.91
N GLN A 3 3.72 -9.68 6.66
CA GLN A 3 4.08 -8.71 7.70
C GLN A 3 4.25 -7.28 7.14
N PRO A 4 4.95 -7.07 5.99
CA PRO A 4 5.09 -5.73 5.42
C PRO A 4 3.75 -5.07 5.04
N LEU A 5 2.77 -5.83 4.55
CA LEU A 5 1.45 -5.29 4.21
C LEU A 5 0.64 -4.90 5.45
N ILE A 6 0.79 -5.63 6.56
CA ILE A 6 0.12 -5.28 7.82
C ILE A 6 0.67 -3.95 8.33
N GLU A 7 2.00 -3.81 8.36
CA GLU A 7 2.64 -2.56 8.79
C GLU A 7 2.31 -1.39 7.85
N ALA A 8 2.27 -1.65 6.53
CA ALA A 8 1.82 -0.66 5.55
C ALA A 8 0.37 -0.23 5.79
N LYS A 9 -0.53 -1.18 6.09
CA LYS A 9 -1.94 -0.90 6.43
C LYS A 9 -2.05 0.03 7.63
N GLU A 10 -1.41 -0.31 8.74
CA GLU A 10 -1.45 0.52 9.95
C GLU A 10 -0.89 1.91 9.71
N THR A 11 0.14 2.03 8.87
CA THR A 11 0.76 3.30 8.50
C THR A 11 -0.17 4.14 7.62
N VAL A 12 -0.82 3.54 6.62
CA VAL A 12 -1.83 4.17 5.77
C VAL A 12 -3.02 4.67 6.59
N GLU A 13 -3.47 3.89 7.58
CA GLU A 13 -4.53 4.32 8.50
C GLU A 13 -4.13 5.51 9.37
N LYS A 14 -2.84 5.61 9.76
CA LYS A 14 -2.31 6.79 10.45
C LYS A 14 -2.27 7.99 9.52
N ILE A 15 -1.81 7.83 8.27
CA ILE A 15 -1.78 8.91 7.27
C ILE A 15 -3.20 9.44 7.02
N ALA A 16 -4.17 8.54 6.83
CA ALA A 16 -5.56 8.89 6.57
C ALA A 16 -6.21 9.73 7.68
N LYS A 17 -5.74 9.65 8.93
CA LYS A 17 -6.22 10.49 10.05
C LYS A 17 -5.75 11.94 9.98
N HIS A 18 -4.71 12.23 9.21
CA HIS A 18 -4.09 13.56 9.12
C HIS A 18 -4.31 14.23 7.76
N ILE A 19 -4.91 13.52 6.80
CA ILE A 19 -5.24 14.05 5.47
C ILE A 19 -6.68 14.56 5.49
N GLU A 20 -6.84 15.86 5.25
CA GLU A 20 -8.17 16.50 5.14
C GLU A 20 -8.67 16.58 3.68
N GLN A 21 -7.79 16.32 2.70
CA GLN A 21 -8.15 16.36 1.29
C GLN A 21 -8.94 15.10 0.88
N ASP A 22 -10.19 15.27 0.44
CA ASP A 22 -11.09 14.17 0.04
C ASP A 22 -10.50 13.27 -1.05
N ALA A 23 -9.81 13.84 -2.04
CA ALA A 23 -9.21 13.07 -3.13
C ALA A 23 -8.11 12.12 -2.63
N LEU A 24 -7.19 12.62 -1.80
CA LEU A 24 -6.13 11.82 -1.20
C LEU A 24 -6.69 10.79 -0.21
N MET A 25 -7.75 11.16 0.53
CA MET A 25 -8.44 10.23 1.42
C MET A 25 -9.11 9.08 0.65
N ALA A 26 -9.67 9.34 -0.53
CA ALA A 26 -10.24 8.31 -1.40
C ALA A 26 -9.15 7.33 -1.90
N GLN A 27 -7.98 7.84 -2.29
CA GLN A 27 -6.83 7.01 -2.67
C GLN A 27 -6.36 6.14 -1.50
N LEU A 28 -6.21 6.71 -0.30
CA LEU A 28 -5.81 5.96 0.90
C LEU A 28 -6.84 4.89 1.29
N LYS A 29 -8.13 5.16 1.12
CA LYS A 29 -9.19 4.14 1.29
C LYS A 29 -9.07 3.02 0.27
N ASN A 30 -8.76 3.35 -0.99
CA ASN A 30 -8.56 2.35 -2.03
C ASN A 30 -7.33 1.48 -1.74
N VAL A 31 -6.20 2.09 -1.38
CA VAL A 31 -5.01 1.40 -0.88
C VAL A 31 -5.37 0.44 0.25
N ASN A 32 -6.06 0.92 1.29
CA ASN A 32 -6.38 0.13 2.46
C ASN A 32 -7.23 -1.11 2.07
N ARG A 33 -8.20 -0.92 1.17
CA ARG A 33 -9.00 -2.01 0.60
C ARG A 33 -8.12 -3.03 -0.15
N LEU A 34 -7.23 -2.57 -1.03
CA LEU A 34 -6.35 -3.46 -1.81
C LEU A 34 -5.38 -4.24 -0.90
N VAL A 35 -4.80 -3.57 0.09
CA VAL A 35 -3.91 -4.20 1.08
C VAL A 35 -4.67 -5.24 1.89
N GLU A 36 -5.89 -4.95 2.35
CA GLU A 36 -6.71 -5.89 3.10
C GLU A 36 -7.09 -7.13 2.28
N GLN A 37 -7.40 -6.95 1.00
CA GLN A 37 -7.70 -8.05 0.07
C GLN A 37 -6.46 -8.94 -0.18
N ASN A 38 -5.26 -8.35 -0.14
CA ASN A 38 -4.04 -9.02 -0.55
C ASN A 38 -3.12 -9.49 0.60
N GLN A 39 -3.23 -8.95 1.82
CA GLN A 39 -2.35 -9.27 2.97
C GLN A 39 -2.29 -10.77 3.33
N ASN A 40 -3.31 -11.53 2.97
CA ASN A 40 -3.37 -12.97 3.23
C ASN A 40 -2.67 -13.83 2.17
N LYS A 41 -2.38 -13.27 0.99
CA LYS A 41 -1.81 -14.01 -0.15
C LYS A 41 -0.42 -14.56 0.21
N ILE A 42 -0.20 -15.84 -0.10
CA ILE A 42 1.04 -16.55 0.25
C ILE A 42 2.22 -16.05 -0.58
N TRP A 43 1.98 -15.70 -1.85
CA TRP A 43 3.04 -15.29 -2.77
C TRP A 43 3.78 -14.01 -2.32
N LEU A 44 3.12 -13.14 -1.55
CA LEU A 44 3.75 -11.97 -0.92
C LEU A 44 4.85 -12.31 0.08
N ARG A 45 4.94 -13.57 0.52
CA ARG A 45 5.98 -14.08 1.42
C ARG A 45 7.10 -14.79 0.66
N THR A 46 7.00 -14.89 -0.67
CA THR A 46 8.00 -15.52 -1.53
C THR A 46 9.07 -14.52 -1.96
N LYS A 47 10.18 -15.00 -2.52
CA LYS A 47 11.29 -14.15 -2.99
C LYS A 47 10.85 -13.09 -4.01
N SER A 48 9.82 -13.36 -4.82
CA SER A 48 9.31 -12.41 -5.81
C SER A 48 8.26 -11.46 -5.27
N GLY A 49 7.46 -11.86 -4.27
CA GLY A 49 6.42 -10.99 -3.69
C GLY A 49 6.87 -10.15 -2.49
N LYS A 50 7.86 -10.63 -1.74
CA LYS A 50 8.39 -9.92 -0.56
C LYS A 50 8.93 -8.52 -0.91
N PRO A 51 9.71 -8.32 -1.98
CA PRO A 51 10.24 -7.00 -2.32
C PRO A 51 9.15 -5.96 -2.63
N ILE A 52 8.05 -6.36 -3.29
CA ILE A 52 6.93 -5.46 -3.61
C ILE A 52 6.17 -5.09 -2.33
N ALA A 53 5.96 -6.08 -1.44
CA ALA A 53 5.35 -5.87 -0.14
C ALA A 53 6.19 -4.93 0.75
N GLU A 54 7.52 -5.10 0.76
CA GLU A 54 8.45 -4.22 1.48
C GLU A 54 8.50 -2.82 0.85
N LYS A 55 8.44 -2.71 -0.49
CA LYS A 55 8.36 -1.42 -1.18
C LYS A 55 7.13 -0.64 -0.72
N LEU A 56 5.96 -1.28 -0.66
CA LEU A 56 4.74 -0.66 -0.16
C LEU A 56 4.89 -0.15 1.28
N GLN A 57 5.50 -0.95 2.15
CA GLN A 57 5.78 -0.58 3.53
C GLN A 57 6.72 0.62 3.62
N THR A 58 7.81 0.63 2.87
CA THR A 58 8.77 1.73 2.83
C THR A 58 8.13 3.01 2.32
N THR A 59 7.37 2.96 1.22
CA THR A 59 6.65 4.13 0.69
C THR A 59 5.61 4.64 1.68
N ALA A 60 4.90 3.77 2.40
CA ALA A 60 3.98 4.17 3.46
C ALA A 60 4.71 4.89 4.61
N ALA A 61 5.84 4.37 5.06
CA ALA A 61 6.65 4.99 6.11
C ALA A 61 7.18 6.37 5.68
N GLU A 62 7.68 6.49 4.45
CA GLU A 62 8.16 7.75 3.87
C GLU A 62 7.03 8.77 3.75
N THR A 63 5.83 8.34 3.32
CA THR A 63 4.64 9.19 3.26
C THR A 63 4.28 9.74 4.64
N LEU A 64 4.35 8.91 5.68
CA LEU A 64 4.06 9.33 7.06
C LEU A 64 5.11 10.32 7.59
N GLU A 65 6.39 10.12 7.28
CA GLU A 65 7.47 11.04 7.69
C GLU A 65 7.32 12.41 7.01
N LYS A 66 7.01 12.41 5.71
CA LYS A 66 6.77 13.63 4.91
C LYS A 66 5.51 14.37 5.35
N LEU A 67 4.49 13.63 5.78
CA LEU A 67 3.28 14.18 6.41
C LEU A 67 3.59 14.94 7.70
N GLY A 68 4.44 14.36 8.57
CA GLY A 68 4.90 15.04 9.79
C GLY A 68 5.75 16.29 9.52
N SER A 69 6.39 16.36 8.35
CA SER A 69 7.24 17.49 7.93
C SER A 69 6.49 18.56 7.13
N GLY A 70 5.20 18.35 6.80
CA GLY A 70 4.39 19.29 6.02
C GLY A 70 4.83 19.46 4.55
N SER A 71 5.46 18.44 3.96
CA SER A 71 5.93 18.52 2.56
C SER A 71 4.76 18.52 1.57
N GLU A 72 4.80 19.37 0.54
CA GLU A 72 3.83 19.37 -0.56
C GLU A 72 3.90 18.10 -1.44
N GLU A 73 4.94 17.28 -1.26
CA GLU A 73 5.17 16.04 -2.01
C GLU A 73 4.27 14.86 -1.58
N ILE A 74 3.48 15.03 -0.51
CA ILE A 74 2.64 13.98 0.06
C ILE A 74 1.64 13.43 -0.97
N ALA A 75 1.07 14.28 -1.82
CA ALA A 75 0.13 13.84 -2.85
C ALA A 75 0.75 12.88 -3.86
N SER A 76 2.01 13.13 -4.25
CA SER A 76 2.77 12.26 -5.14
C SER A 76 3.07 10.92 -4.48
N LEU A 77 3.45 10.94 -3.20
CA LEU A 77 3.75 9.72 -2.44
C LEU A 77 2.49 8.86 -2.21
N ILE A 78 1.34 9.47 -1.94
CA ILE A 78 0.06 8.75 -1.83
C ILE A 78 -0.31 8.09 -3.16
N THR A 79 -0.05 8.77 -4.28
CA THR A 79 -0.27 8.21 -5.62
C THR A 79 0.65 7.02 -5.88
N GLU A 80 1.94 7.15 -5.56
CA GLU A 80 2.89 6.03 -5.66
C GLU A 80 2.48 4.83 -4.80
N LEU A 81 2.00 5.09 -3.58
CA LEU A 81 1.51 4.08 -2.67
C LEU A 81 0.28 3.36 -3.26
N GLU A 82 -0.62 4.10 -3.91
CA GLU A 82 -1.75 3.53 -4.65
C GLU A 82 -1.30 2.66 -5.84
N ASP A 83 -0.31 3.10 -6.60
CA ASP A 83 0.20 2.34 -7.74
C ASP A 83 0.86 1.03 -7.31
N ILE A 84 1.63 1.02 -6.22
CA ILE A 84 2.21 -0.21 -5.66
C ILE A 84 1.11 -1.15 -5.16
N ALA A 85 0.07 -0.62 -4.51
CA ALA A 85 -1.07 -1.42 -4.05
C ALA A 85 -1.84 -2.04 -5.22
N LYS A 86 -1.99 -1.32 -6.33
CA LYS A 86 -2.57 -1.83 -7.59
C LYS A 86 -1.69 -2.91 -8.21
N GLU A 87 -0.38 -2.72 -8.25
CA GLU A 87 0.58 -3.72 -8.75
C GLU A 87 0.44 -5.05 -8.01
N ILE A 88 0.32 -5.00 -6.68
CA ILE A 88 0.08 -6.18 -5.84
C ILE A 88 -1.26 -6.85 -6.20
N ASP A 89 -2.32 -6.07 -6.39
CA ASP A 89 -3.64 -6.61 -6.73
C ASP A 89 -3.67 -7.27 -8.11
N GLU A 90 -3.07 -6.62 -9.11
CA GLU A 90 -2.97 -7.17 -10.46
C GLU A 90 -2.15 -8.46 -10.51
N GLU A 91 -1.02 -8.51 -9.81
CA GLU A 91 -0.19 -9.71 -9.74
C GLU A 91 -0.91 -10.83 -8.96
N SER A 92 -1.64 -10.48 -7.90
CA SER A 92 -2.54 -11.41 -7.22
C SER A 92 -3.63 -11.95 -8.14
N ALA A 93 -4.24 -11.11 -8.97
CA ALA A 93 -5.27 -11.50 -9.93
C ALA A 93 -4.68 -12.43 -11.01
N ARG A 94 -3.52 -12.07 -11.58
CA ARG A 94 -2.78 -12.92 -12.53
C ARG A 94 -2.50 -14.30 -11.93
N ARG A 95 -1.97 -14.36 -10.71
CA ARG A 95 -1.63 -15.63 -10.04
C ARG A 95 -2.86 -16.42 -9.60
N SER A 96 -3.98 -15.77 -9.30
CA SER A 96 -5.25 -16.44 -9.05
C SER A 96 -5.92 -16.97 -10.32
N MET A 97 -5.59 -16.40 -11.49
CA MET A 97 -6.06 -16.87 -12.80
C MET A 97 -5.21 -18.02 -13.37
N ILE A 98 -3.97 -18.22 -12.88
CA ILE A 98 -3.15 -19.40 -13.18
C ILE A 98 -3.65 -20.59 -12.33
N VAL A 99 -4.90 -20.98 -12.58
CA VAL A 99 -5.48 -22.27 -12.18
C VAL A 99 -6.22 -22.79 -13.41
N THR A 100 -5.44 -23.16 -14.43
CA THR A 100 -5.88 -23.95 -15.60
C THR A 100 -4.78 -24.92 -15.95
#